data_AF-A0AAU7HCS1-F1
#
_entry.id   AF-A0AAU7HCS1-F1
#
_cell.length_a   1.000
_cell.length_b   1.000
_cell.length_c   1.000
_cell.angle_alpha   90.00
_cell.angle_beta   90.00
_cell.angle_gamma   90.00
#
_symmetry.space_group_name_H-M   'P 1'
#
loop_
_entity.id
_entity.type
_entity.pdbx_description
1 polymer ?
#
loop_
_entity_poly.entity_id
_entity_poly.type
_entity_poly.pdbx_seq_one_letter_code
_entity_poly.pdbx_strand_id
1 'polypeptide(L)'
;MLYVVECAYTDPQSEAAWNTFYNQEKLPALVSVPGFYASQRFRALSEGCPCYLALHDIHDATVIDSDAYRRNGGGHFARWQSAIADWHRHLYLTNNTLREVAPDEVLLLGDTAEDLPVAAPIHLQPGGLATEQSRYAAILPRDNLHHLATTAAVFIYQPITARLRNPAQRA
;
A
#
# COMPACT_ATOMS: atom_id res chain seq x y z
N MET A 1 9.33 -4.85 -8.17
CA MET A 1 9.46 -4.69 -6.70
C MET A 1 8.20 -4.01 -6.16
N LEU A 2 7.80 -4.29 -4.92
CA LEU A 2 6.64 -3.65 -4.29
C LEU A 2 7.12 -2.61 -3.28
N TYR A 3 6.74 -1.36 -3.49
CA TYR A 3 6.95 -0.26 -2.56
C TYR A 3 5.66 0.00 -1.78
N VAL A 4 5.75 -0.10 -0.46
CA VAL A 4 4.62 -0.05 0.47
C VAL A 4 4.77 1.17 1.38
N VAL A 5 3.71 1.94 1.52
CA VAL A 5 3.66 3.10 2.43
C VAL A 5 2.47 2.93 3.36
N GLU A 6 2.74 3.01 4.67
CA GLU A 6 1.74 2.94 5.72
C GLU A 6 1.76 4.26 6.51
N CYS A 7 0.58 4.74 6.90
CA CYS A 7 0.48 5.91 7.77
C CYS A 7 -0.86 5.99 8.51
N ALA A 8 -0.86 6.78 9.57
CA ALA A 8 -2.06 7.34 10.19
C ALA A 8 -2.27 8.79 9.75
N TYR A 9 -3.49 9.29 9.91
CA TYR A 9 -3.85 10.69 9.69
C TYR A 9 -4.54 11.25 10.94
N THR A 10 -4.00 12.32 11.52
CA THR A 10 -4.33 12.78 12.88
C THR A 10 -5.29 13.97 12.93
N ASP A 11 -5.75 14.47 11.78
CA ASP A 11 -6.73 15.56 11.70
C ASP A 11 -8.06 15.07 11.08
N PRO A 12 -9.04 14.63 11.90
CA PRO A 12 -10.32 14.13 11.40
C PRO A 12 -11.11 15.16 10.58
N GLN A 13 -10.96 16.45 10.84
CA GLN A 13 -11.73 17.50 10.15
C GLN A 13 -11.30 17.64 8.68
N SER A 14 -10.03 17.38 8.39
CA SER A 14 -9.46 17.54 7.06
C SER A 14 -9.16 16.23 6.34
N GLU A 15 -9.39 15.08 7.00
CA GLU A 15 -9.11 13.73 6.48
C GLU A 15 -9.79 13.43 5.13
N ALA A 16 -11.05 13.83 4.96
CA ALA A 16 -11.76 13.65 3.70
C ALA A 16 -11.12 14.45 2.55
N ALA A 17 -10.70 15.69 2.84
CA ALA A 17 -10.03 16.56 1.86
C ALA A 17 -8.61 16.06 1.55
N TRP A 18 -7.89 15.54 2.54
CA TRP A 18 -6.60 14.88 2.34
C TRP A 18 -6.73 13.66 1.43
N ASN A 19 -7.73 12.80 1.67
CA ASN A 19 -7.98 11.63 0.82
C ASN A 19 -8.33 12.02 -0.62
N THR A 20 -9.11 13.08 -0.80
CA THR A 20 -9.45 13.63 -2.12
C THR A 20 -8.19 14.10 -2.84
N PHE A 21 -7.38 14.94 -2.19
CA PHE A 21 -6.08 15.40 -2.71
C PHE A 21 -5.17 14.22 -3.07
N TYR A 22 -5.06 13.23 -2.18
CA TYR A 22 -4.16 12.12 -2.42
C TYR A 22 -4.63 11.33 -3.65
N ASN A 23 -5.91 10.97 -3.71
CA ASN A 23 -6.46 10.18 -4.82
C ASN A 23 -6.39 10.91 -6.16
N GLN A 24 -6.67 12.21 -6.19
CA GLN A 24 -6.83 12.97 -7.43
C GLN A 24 -5.54 13.63 -7.91
N GLU A 25 -4.63 13.98 -7.02
CA GLU A 25 -3.41 14.74 -7.36
C GLU A 25 -2.15 13.95 -7.04
N LYS A 26 -1.99 13.48 -5.79
CA LYS A 26 -0.75 12.84 -5.34
C LYS A 26 -0.50 11.50 -6.01
N LEU A 27 -1.52 10.65 -6.08
CA LEU A 27 -1.40 9.29 -6.62
C LEU A 27 -1.09 9.31 -8.12
N PRO A 28 -1.75 10.12 -8.97
CA PRO A 28 -1.36 10.27 -10.38
C PRO A 28 0.05 10.83 -10.56
N ALA A 29 0.44 11.84 -9.77
CA ALA A 29 1.80 12.40 -9.82
C ALA A 29 2.86 11.34 -9.47
N LEU A 30 2.62 10.52 -8.44
CA LEU A 30 3.48 9.38 -8.07
C LEU A 30 3.60 8.35 -9.19
N VAL A 31 2.46 7.88 -9.71
CA VAL A 31 2.42 6.86 -10.77
C VAL A 31 3.09 7.34 -12.06
N SER A 32 3.16 8.66 -12.30
CA SER A 32 3.85 9.24 -13.47
C SER A 32 5.38 9.20 -13.38
N VAL A 33 5.95 8.94 -12.20
CA VAL A 33 7.41 8.86 -12.01
C VAL A 33 7.97 7.69 -12.82
N PRO A 34 9.04 7.90 -13.63
CA PRO A 34 9.67 6.79 -14.34
C PRO A 34 10.12 5.68 -13.39
N GLY A 35 9.70 4.46 -13.68
CA GLY A 35 9.93 3.29 -12.84
C GLY A 35 8.78 2.96 -11.90
N PHE A 36 7.71 3.76 -11.84
CA PHE A 36 6.42 3.36 -11.27
C PHE A 36 5.51 2.76 -12.35
N TYR A 37 4.99 1.56 -12.09
CA TYR A 37 4.09 0.86 -13.02
C TYR A 37 2.63 0.97 -12.63
N ALA A 38 2.34 0.88 -11.34
CA ALA A 38 0.97 0.95 -10.84
C ALA A 38 0.93 1.38 -9.38
N SER A 39 -0.23 1.86 -8.94
CA SER A 39 -0.47 2.15 -7.53
C SER A 39 -1.93 1.96 -7.14
N GLN A 40 -2.15 1.56 -5.89
CA GLN A 40 -3.49 1.43 -5.31
C GLN A 40 -3.45 1.84 -3.83
N ARG A 41 -4.49 2.54 -3.38
CA ARG A 41 -4.63 2.94 -1.98
C ARG A 41 -5.71 2.14 -1.27
N PHE A 42 -5.51 1.98 0.03
CA PHE A 42 -6.36 1.23 0.91
C PHE A 42 -6.57 1.94 2.24
N ARG A 43 -7.65 1.56 2.92
CA ARG A 43 -7.96 1.97 4.29
C ARG A 43 -8.17 0.72 5.15
N ALA A 44 -7.65 0.74 6.36
CA ALA A 44 -7.84 -0.34 7.31
C ALA A 44 -9.33 -0.55 7.65
N LEU A 45 -9.74 -1.80 7.80
CA LEU A 45 -11.01 -2.23 8.41
C LEU A 45 -10.80 -2.69 9.86
N SER A 46 -9.61 -3.17 10.20
CA SER A 46 -9.21 -3.58 11.54
C SER A 46 -8.64 -2.42 12.36
N GLU A 47 -8.89 -2.42 13.67
CA GLU A 47 -8.24 -1.50 14.61
C GLU A 47 -6.78 -1.93 14.90
N GLY A 48 -5.97 -1.02 15.47
CA GLY A 48 -4.60 -1.34 15.90
C GLY A 48 -3.57 -1.47 14.77
N CYS A 49 -3.92 -1.08 13.54
CA CYS A 49 -3.03 -1.06 12.38
C CYS A 49 -2.98 0.33 11.74
N PRO A 50 -1.95 0.66 10.92
CA PRO A 50 -1.90 1.92 10.21
C PRO A 50 -3.17 2.15 9.38
N CYS A 51 -3.85 3.28 9.61
CA CYS A 51 -5.17 3.55 9.01
C CYS A 51 -5.16 3.51 7.47
N TYR A 52 -4.04 3.88 6.86
CA TYR A 52 -3.89 3.98 5.42
C TYR A 52 -2.67 3.23 4.92
N LEU A 53 -2.87 2.56 3.78
CA LEU A 53 -1.86 1.81 3.06
C LEU A 53 -1.86 2.25 1.59
N ALA A 54 -0.69 2.41 1.00
CA ALA A 54 -0.50 2.56 -0.43
C ALA A 54 0.49 1.52 -0.94
N LEU A 55 0.10 0.80 -1.99
CA LEU A 55 0.94 -0.16 -2.68
C LEU A 55 1.34 0.42 -4.03
N HIS A 56 2.64 0.34 -4.35
CA HIS A 56 3.21 0.83 -5.59
C HIS A 56 4.07 -0.26 -6.22
N ASP A 57 3.76 -0.63 -7.47
CA ASP A 57 4.69 -1.44 -8.26
C ASP A 57 5.78 -0.53 -8.80
N ILE A 58 7.03 -0.84 -8.47
CA ILE A 58 8.19 -0.13 -8.99
C ILE A 58 9.20 -1.07 -9.64
N HIS A 59 10.01 -0.55 -10.56
CA HIS A 59 11.08 -1.29 -11.23
C HIS A 59 12.07 -1.88 -10.23
N ASP A 60 12.72 -1.03 -9.44
CA ASP A 60 13.70 -1.41 -8.42
C ASP A 60 13.82 -0.35 -7.33
N ALA A 61 14.67 -0.62 -6.34
CA ALA A 61 14.90 0.26 -5.19
C ALA A 61 15.51 1.62 -5.56
N THR A 62 16.18 1.78 -6.71
CA THR A 62 16.80 3.07 -7.10
C THR A 62 15.76 4.12 -7.49
N VAL A 63 14.54 3.69 -7.85
CA VAL A 63 13.43 4.60 -8.22
C VAL A 63 13.10 5.56 -7.08
N ILE A 64 13.13 5.09 -5.83
CA ILE A 64 12.82 5.92 -4.65
C ILE A 64 13.96 6.89 -4.27
N ASP A 65 15.16 6.73 -4.84
CA ASP A 65 16.27 7.67 -4.67
C ASP A 65 16.33 8.71 -5.80
N SER A 66 15.57 8.48 -6.87
CA SER A 66 15.56 9.35 -8.05
C SER A 66 15.09 10.77 -7.75
N ASP A 67 15.63 11.75 -8.47
CA ASP A 67 15.17 13.13 -8.38
C ASP A 67 13.69 13.28 -8.75
N ALA A 68 13.21 12.47 -9.71
CA ALA A 68 11.82 12.49 -10.13
C ALA A 68 10.88 12.07 -8.99
N TYR A 69 11.24 11.02 -8.25
CA TYR A 69 10.50 10.62 -7.07
C TYR A 69 10.60 11.65 -5.95
N ARG A 70 11.78 12.23 -5.69
CA ARG A 70 11.94 13.27 -4.64
C ARG A 70 11.12 14.53 -4.94
N ARG A 71 10.94 14.90 -6.22
CA ARG A 71 10.11 16.05 -6.62
C ARG A 71 8.61 15.76 -6.57
N ASN A 72 8.17 14.60 -7.05
CA ASN A 72 6.74 14.31 -7.27
C ASN A 72 6.12 13.45 -6.14
N GLY A 73 6.93 12.64 -5.47
CA GLY A 73 6.46 11.47 -4.74
C GLY A 73 6.84 11.41 -3.28
N GLY A 74 8.13 11.34 -2.97
CA GLY A 74 8.61 10.96 -1.63
C GLY A 74 8.69 12.11 -0.64
N GLY A 75 7.86 12.07 0.41
CA GLY A 75 8.07 12.87 1.63
C GLY A 75 7.63 14.33 1.59
N HIS A 76 6.91 14.74 0.56
CA HIS A 76 6.25 16.04 0.52
C HIS A 76 4.75 15.87 0.28
N PHE A 77 3.97 16.13 1.33
CA PHE A 77 2.50 16.11 1.31
C PHE A 77 1.90 17.53 1.44
N ALA A 78 2.62 18.56 1.00
CA ALA A 78 2.19 19.95 1.11
C ALA A 78 1.72 20.28 2.54
N ARG A 79 0.57 20.96 2.70
CA ARG A 79 -0.01 21.29 4.00
C ARG A 79 -0.46 20.08 4.83
N TRP A 80 -0.59 18.90 4.21
CA TRP A 80 -1.07 17.68 4.89
C TRP A 80 0.01 17.00 5.72
N GLN A 81 1.29 17.35 5.48
CA GLN A 81 2.45 16.69 6.11
C GLN A 81 2.38 16.69 7.64
N SER A 82 1.88 17.77 8.26
CA SER A 82 1.80 17.89 9.71
C SER A 82 0.78 16.97 10.37
N ALA A 83 -0.17 16.44 9.59
CA ALA A 83 -1.21 15.53 10.07
C ALA A 83 -0.92 14.06 9.74
N ILE A 84 0.17 13.76 9.03
CA ILE A 84 0.60 12.39 8.75
C ILE A 84 1.45 11.89 9.93
N ALA A 85 1.01 10.79 10.55
CA ALA A 85 1.71 10.12 11.65
C ALA A 85 2.00 8.66 11.29
N ASP A 86 2.81 8.00 12.11
CA ASP A 86 3.18 6.57 11.97
C ASP A 86 3.60 6.22 10.54
N TRP A 87 4.44 7.08 9.96
CA TRP A 87 4.79 7.00 8.55
C TRP A 87 5.89 5.97 8.33
N HIS A 88 5.48 4.81 7.81
CA HIS A 88 6.37 3.71 7.48
C HIS A 88 6.44 3.49 5.98
N ARG A 89 7.61 3.06 5.53
CA ARG A 89 7.94 2.82 4.14
C ARG A 89 8.69 1.51 4.06
N HIS A 90 8.30 0.64 3.14
CA HIS A 90 8.91 -0.67 2.98
C HIS A 90 9.13 -0.99 1.52
N LEU A 91 10.21 -1.70 1.24
CA LEU A 91 10.47 -2.29 -0.07
C LEU A 91 10.44 -3.81 0.08
N TYR A 92 9.64 -4.45 -0.76
CA TYR A 92 9.51 -5.89 -0.81
C TYR A 92 9.82 -6.45 -2.19
N LEU A 93 10.58 -7.53 -2.21
CA LEU A 93 10.68 -8.44 -3.34
C LEU A 93 9.54 -9.43 -3.29
N THR A 94 8.95 -9.71 -4.44
CA THR A 94 7.93 -10.74 -4.59
C THR A 94 8.01 -11.32 -5.99
N ASN A 95 7.81 -12.63 -6.09
CA ASN A 95 7.81 -13.34 -7.37
C ASN A 95 6.48 -13.17 -8.12
N ASN A 96 5.46 -12.61 -7.47
CA ASN A 96 4.14 -12.41 -8.03
C ASN A 96 3.81 -10.92 -8.01
N THR A 97 3.39 -10.36 -9.14
CA THR A 97 2.76 -9.03 -9.13
C THR A 97 1.43 -9.13 -8.39
N LEU A 98 1.27 -8.35 -7.32
CA LEU A 98 0.00 -8.27 -6.62
C LEU A 98 -1.02 -7.69 -7.61
N ARG A 99 -2.12 -8.36 -7.91
CA ARG A 99 -3.15 -7.85 -8.83
C ARG A 99 -3.93 -6.68 -8.22
N GLU A 100 -4.74 -5.99 -9.02
CA GLU A 100 -5.71 -5.03 -8.48
C GLU A 100 -6.64 -5.74 -7.48
N VAL A 101 -6.89 -5.10 -6.34
CA VAL A 101 -7.91 -5.52 -5.37
C VAL A 101 -9.22 -4.82 -5.73
N ALA A 102 -10.26 -5.60 -6.05
CA ALA A 102 -11.54 -5.06 -6.48
C ALA A 102 -12.34 -4.46 -5.31
N PRO A 103 -13.33 -3.56 -5.55
CA PRO A 103 -14.10 -2.92 -4.50
C PRO A 103 -14.84 -3.85 -3.54
N ASP A 104 -15.19 -5.06 -3.99
CA ASP A 104 -15.83 -6.14 -3.25
C ASP A 104 -14.82 -7.11 -2.61
N GLU A 105 -13.53 -6.82 -2.70
CA GLU A 105 -12.46 -7.59 -2.10
C GLU A 105 -11.75 -6.81 -0.98
N VAL A 106 -10.86 -7.52 -0.29
CA VAL A 106 -9.97 -6.99 0.74
C VAL A 106 -8.56 -7.50 0.52
N LEU A 107 -7.58 -6.69 0.91
CA LEU A 107 -6.19 -7.08 1.06
C LEU A 107 -5.95 -7.45 2.53
N LEU A 108 -5.38 -8.63 2.76
CA LEU A 108 -4.91 -9.07 4.07
C LEU A 108 -3.38 -8.96 4.09
N LEU A 109 -2.84 -8.45 5.19
CA LEU A 109 -1.40 -8.50 5.49
C LEU A 109 -1.20 -9.20 6.84
N GLY A 110 -0.26 -10.13 6.88
CA GLY A 110 0.15 -10.85 8.09
C GLY A 110 1.66 -11.02 8.16
N ASP A 111 2.15 -11.39 9.35
CA ASP A 111 3.59 -11.60 9.58
C ASP A 111 4.03 -13.02 9.24
N THR A 112 3.12 -14.00 9.32
CA THR A 112 3.35 -15.39 8.93
C THR A 112 2.38 -15.86 7.84
N ALA A 113 2.72 -16.95 7.14
CA ALA A 113 1.86 -17.50 6.09
C ALA A 113 0.58 -18.11 6.69
N GLU A 114 0.71 -18.70 7.87
CA GLU A 114 -0.34 -19.38 8.64
C GLU A 114 -1.41 -18.42 9.15
N ASP A 115 -1.09 -17.13 9.27
CA ASP A 115 -2.04 -16.08 9.66
C ASP A 115 -3.11 -15.86 8.57
N LEU A 116 -2.81 -16.18 7.31
CA LEU A 116 -3.68 -15.89 6.18
C LEU A 116 -4.52 -17.11 5.79
N PRO A 117 -5.84 -16.95 5.55
CA PRO A 117 -6.75 -18.07 5.27
C PRO A 117 -6.68 -18.52 3.80
N VAL A 118 -5.48 -18.59 3.23
CA VAL A 118 -5.25 -19.00 1.84
C VAL A 118 -4.15 -20.04 1.79
N ALA A 119 -4.27 -21.02 0.88
CA ALA A 119 -3.29 -22.08 0.74
C ALA A 119 -1.91 -21.59 0.25
N ALA A 120 -1.88 -20.47 -0.48
CA ALA A 120 -0.65 -19.92 -1.07
C ALA A 120 -0.66 -18.39 -0.99
N PRO A 121 -0.33 -17.81 0.18
CA PRO A 121 -0.21 -16.37 0.31
C PRO A 121 0.99 -15.84 -0.48
N ILE A 122 0.93 -14.56 -0.87
CA ILE A 122 2.02 -13.86 -1.55
C ILE A 122 3.09 -13.54 -0.50
N HIS A 123 4.27 -14.13 -0.62
CA HIS A 123 5.41 -13.80 0.22
C HIS A 123 6.03 -12.47 -0.23
N LEU A 124 6.18 -11.55 0.71
CA LEU A 124 6.82 -10.25 0.56
C LEU A 124 8.15 -10.29 1.32
N GLN A 125 9.25 -10.52 0.59
CA GLN A 125 10.59 -10.61 1.15
C GLN A 125 11.20 -9.21 1.29
N PRO A 126 11.98 -8.91 2.35
CA PRO A 126 12.67 -7.63 2.48
C PRO A 126 13.51 -7.29 1.25
N GLY A 127 13.33 -6.09 0.72
CA GLY A 127 13.93 -5.63 -0.54
C GLY A 127 14.69 -4.31 -0.46
N GLY A 128 14.81 -3.70 0.74
CA GLY A 128 15.55 -2.46 0.95
C GLY A 128 14.86 -1.48 1.91
N LEU A 129 15.34 -0.24 1.96
CA LEU A 129 14.82 0.85 2.81
C LEU A 129 14.75 0.49 4.32
N ALA A 130 15.72 -0.27 4.82
CA ALA A 130 15.72 -0.82 6.19
C ALA A 130 14.51 -1.72 6.53
N THR A 131 13.84 -2.27 5.51
CA THR A 131 12.87 -3.35 5.71
C THR A 131 13.66 -4.59 6.11
N GLU A 132 13.33 -5.17 7.28
CA GLU A 132 14.03 -6.35 7.81
C GLU A 132 13.12 -7.58 7.90
N GLN A 133 11.81 -7.36 8.05
CA GLN A 133 10.83 -8.41 8.29
C GLN A 133 10.07 -8.74 7.00
N SER A 134 9.95 -10.02 6.70
CA SER A 134 9.01 -10.50 5.68
C SER A 134 7.58 -10.22 6.11
N ARG A 135 6.69 -10.09 5.13
CA ARG A 135 5.23 -10.11 5.32
C ARG A 135 4.59 -11.06 4.33
N TYR A 136 3.34 -11.39 4.58
CA TYR A 136 2.52 -12.19 3.69
C TYR A 136 1.27 -11.40 3.31
N ALA A 137 0.85 -11.53 2.05
CA ALA A 137 -0.34 -10.86 1.54
C ALA A 137 -1.32 -11.85 0.91
N ALA A 138 -2.62 -11.58 1.06
CA ALA A 138 -3.68 -12.31 0.37
C ALA A 138 -4.79 -11.35 -0.09
N ILE A 139 -5.51 -11.72 -1.15
CA ILE A 139 -6.67 -10.98 -1.62
C ILE A 139 -7.87 -11.92 -1.63
N LEU A 140 -8.97 -11.49 -1.01
CA LEU A 140 -10.17 -12.30 -0.81
C LEU A 140 -11.45 -11.48 -1.04
N PRO A 141 -12.56 -12.11 -1.47
CA PRO A 141 -13.87 -11.48 -1.39
C PRO A 141 -14.17 -11.03 0.04
N ARG A 142 -14.75 -9.83 0.19
CA ARG A 142 -15.07 -9.25 1.50
C ARG A 142 -16.03 -10.11 2.30
N ASP A 143 -16.96 -10.78 1.64
CA ASP A 143 -17.94 -11.67 2.29
C ASP A 143 -17.27 -12.89 2.94
N ASN A 144 -16.04 -13.24 2.54
CA ASN A 144 -15.30 -14.33 3.16
C ASN A 144 -14.68 -13.94 4.51
N LEU A 145 -14.76 -12.67 4.92
CA LEU A 145 -14.26 -12.20 6.22
C LEU A 145 -14.95 -12.88 7.41
N HIS A 146 -16.21 -13.31 7.26
CA HIS A 146 -16.96 -13.95 8.35
C HIS A 146 -16.34 -15.27 8.86
N HIS A 147 -15.42 -15.86 8.08
CA HIS A 147 -14.72 -17.10 8.43
C HIS A 147 -13.36 -16.87 9.10
N LEU A 148 -12.92 -15.61 9.23
CA LEU A 148 -11.66 -15.26 9.89
C LEU A 148 -11.87 -15.20 11.41
N ALA A 149 -11.68 -16.33 12.08
CA ALA A 149 -11.40 -16.33 13.51
C ALA A 149 -9.98 -15.80 13.71
N THR A 150 -9.81 -14.48 13.87
CA THR A 150 -8.48 -13.86 14.00
C THR A 150 -7.92 -14.10 15.39
N THR A 151 -6.97 -15.03 15.53
CA THR A 151 -6.26 -15.28 16.79
C THR A 151 -4.99 -14.44 16.97
N ALA A 152 -4.47 -13.76 15.93
CA ALA A 152 -3.45 -12.70 16.01
C ALA A 152 -3.30 -11.90 14.68
N ALA A 153 -2.91 -10.62 14.81
CA ALA A 153 -2.21 -9.69 13.89
C ALA A 153 -2.45 -9.68 12.35
N VAL A 154 -3.58 -10.15 11.82
CA VAL A 154 -3.92 -9.89 10.41
C VAL A 154 -4.50 -8.49 10.25
N PHE A 155 -3.84 -7.65 9.44
CA PHE A 155 -4.37 -6.36 9.04
C PHE A 155 -5.24 -6.51 7.80
N ILE A 156 -6.45 -5.96 7.87
CA ILE A 156 -7.45 -6.07 6.81
C ILE A 156 -7.65 -4.69 6.20
N TYR A 157 -7.50 -4.59 4.89
CA TYR A 157 -7.55 -3.34 4.15
C TYR A 157 -8.59 -3.41 3.03
N GLN A 158 -9.48 -2.43 2.96
CA GLN A 158 -10.37 -2.23 1.81
C GLN A 158 -9.74 -1.26 0.81
N PRO A 159 -9.87 -1.49 -0.51
CA PRO A 159 -9.39 -0.53 -1.50
C PRO A 159 -10.26 0.73 -1.48
N ILE A 160 -9.61 1.90 -1.54
CA ILE A 160 -10.27 3.21 -1.66
C ILE A 160 -10.01 3.88 -3.01
N THR A 161 -9.26 3.20 -3.89
CA THR A 161 -9.08 3.56 -5.30
C THR A 161 -9.06 2.29 -6.16
N ALA A 162 -9.40 2.42 -7.44
CA ALA A 162 -8.98 1.45 -8.45
C ALA A 162 -7.44 1.43 -8.55
N ARG A 163 -6.88 0.40 -9.19
CA ARG A 163 -5.44 0.35 -9.46
C ARG A 163 -5.09 1.28 -10.62
N LEU A 164 -4.45 2.40 -10.30
CA LEU A 164 -3.96 3.34 -11.30
C LEU A 164 -2.69 2.78 -11.94
N ARG A 165 -2.63 2.73 -13.28
CA ARG A 165 -1.46 2.26 -14.04
C ARG A 165 -0.74 3.41 -14.71
N ASN A 166 0.57 3.33 -14.81
CA ASN A 166 1.35 4.30 -15.57
C ASN A 166 1.12 4.08 -17.07
N PRO A 167 0.53 5.05 -17.78
CA PRO A 167 0.26 4.89 -19.21
C PRO A 167 1.54 4.80 -20.06
N ALA A 168 2.66 5.35 -19.59
CA ALA A 168 3.94 5.36 -20.30
C ALA A 168 4.77 4.10 -20.09
N GLN A 169 4.42 3.26 -19.10
CA GLN A 169 5.14 2.03 -18.79
C GLN A 169 4.17 0.85 -18.93
N ARG A 170 4.09 0.30 -20.15
CA ARG A 170 3.47 -1.01 -20.36
C ARG A 170 4.45 -2.07 -19.84
N ALA A 171 3.95 -2.91 -18.94
CA ALA A 171 4.63 -4.10 -18.43
C ALA A 171 5.09 -5.02 -19.58
#